data_AF-A0A3S3BX59-F1
#
_entry.id   AF-A0A3S3BX59-F1
#
_cell.length_a   1.000
_cell.length_b   1.000
_cell.length_c   1.000
_cell.angle_alpha   90.00
_cell.angle_beta   90.00
_cell.angle_gamma   90.00
#
_symmetry.space_group_name_H-M   'P 1'
#
loop_
_entity.id
_entity.type
_entity.pdbx_description
1 polymer ?
#
loop_
_entity_poly.entity_id
_entity_poly.type
_entity_poly.pdbx_seq_one_letter_code
_entity_poly.pdbx_strand_id
1 'polypeptide(L)'
;MLVVVTYDEIGGFWDQVAPPRADRWGPGNRVPAFVVSPYARMGTVDHTQYDLDPALHHRPLRPAGAQGIVARDKVPAANGEPDDLTAAIDLTK
;
A
#
# COMPACT_ATOMS: atom_id res chain seq x y z
N MET A 1 4.98 4.84 17.79
CA MET A 1 5.61 3.72 17.04
C MET A 1 4.58 3.20 16.06
N LEU A 2 4.97 3.00 14.80
CA LEU A 2 4.16 2.39 13.75
C LEU A 2 4.84 1.09 13.34
N VAL A 3 4.13 -0.02 13.41
CA VAL A 3 4.59 -1.31 12.90
C VAL A 3 3.63 -1.74 11.80
N VAL A 4 4.18 -2.00 10.62
CA VAL A 4 3.44 -2.54 9.47
C VAL A 4 3.92 -3.96 9.27
N VAL A 5 2.99 -4.91 9.32
CA VAL A 5 3.26 -6.33 9.01
C VAL A 5 2.60 -6.64 7.69
N THR A 6 3.40 -7.11 6.74
CA THR A 6 2.96 -7.50 5.41
C THR A 6 3.71 -8.74 4.96
N TYR A 7 3.27 -9.28 3.83
CA TYR A 7 3.97 -10.32 3.08
C TYR A 7 4.60 -9.69 1.84
N ASP A 8 5.73 -10.26 1.40
CA ASP A 8 6.37 -9.91 0.14
C ASP A 8 5.55 -10.43 -1.05
N GLU A 9 5.06 -11.68 -0.95
CA GLU A 9 4.26 -12.34 -1.97
C GLU A 9 3.19 -13.28 -1.39
N ILE A 10 2.32 -13.78 -2.28
CA ILE A 10 1.24 -14.71 -1.93
C ILE A 10 1.64 -16.20 -1.96
N GLY A 11 2.91 -16.53 -2.26
CA GLY A 11 3.39 -17.92 -2.29
C GLY A 11 2.67 -18.87 -3.26
N GLY A 12 1.92 -18.35 -4.24
CA GLY A 12 1.14 -19.15 -5.21
C GLY A 12 -0.23 -19.61 -4.72
N PHE A 13 -0.71 -19.12 -3.56
CA PHE A 13 -2.07 -19.41 -3.11
C PHE A 13 -3.12 -18.78 -4.04
N TRP A 14 -4.34 -19.34 -4.03
CA TRP A 14 -5.42 -18.79 -4.84
C TRP A 14 -6.02 -17.54 -4.19
N ASP A 15 -6.28 -16.52 -5.01
CA ASP A 15 -7.09 -15.36 -4.65
C ASP A 15 -8.20 -15.14 -5.67
N GLN A 16 -9.43 -14.94 -5.19
CA GLN A 16 -10.58 -14.67 -6.05
C GLN A 16 -10.60 -13.25 -6.65
N VAL A 17 -9.82 -12.30 -6.10
CA VAL A 17 -9.76 -10.93 -6.60
C VAL A 17 -8.64 -10.81 -7.62
N ALA A 18 -8.99 -10.48 -8.87
CA ALA A 18 -8.00 -10.20 -9.90
C ALA A 18 -7.17 -8.96 -9.52
N PRO A 19 -5.84 -8.97 -9.76
CA PRO A 19 -5.01 -7.80 -9.53
C PRO A 19 -5.51 -6.57 -10.29
N PRO A 20 -5.44 -5.37 -9.69
CA PRO A 20 -5.77 -4.13 -10.37
C PRO A 20 -4.87 -3.91 -11.59
N ARG A 21 -5.32 -3.16 -12.59
CA ARG A 21 -4.45 -2.73 -13.69
C ARG A 21 -3.80 -1.40 -13.31
N ALA A 22 -2.48 -1.35 -13.32
CA ALA A 22 -1.72 -0.14 -13.04
C ALA A 22 -0.66 0.11 -14.13
N ASP A 23 0.62 0.05 -13.78
CA ASP A 23 1.74 0.25 -14.69
C ASP A 23 1.96 -0.94 -15.67
N ARG A 24 3.10 -0.94 -16.38
CA ARG A 24 3.50 -1.99 -17.33
C ARG A 24 3.42 -3.41 -16.75
N TRP A 25 3.69 -3.55 -15.45
CA TRP A 25 3.69 -4.81 -14.72
C TRP A 25 2.43 -4.99 -13.86
N GLY A 26 1.79 -3.89 -13.50
CA GLY A 26 0.67 -3.87 -12.57
C GLY A 26 1.10 -4.13 -11.13
N PRO A 27 0.21 -3.90 -10.16
CA PRO A 27 0.36 -4.44 -8.82
C PRO A 27 0.26 -5.97 -8.89
N GLY A 28 0.93 -6.65 -7.96
CA GLY A 28 0.83 -8.09 -7.82
C GLY A 28 -0.53 -8.55 -7.26
N ASN A 29 -0.60 -9.84 -6.92
CA ASN A 29 -1.72 -10.35 -6.14
C ASN A 29 -1.77 -9.67 -4.76
N ARG A 30 -2.97 -9.49 -4.22
CA ARG A 30 -3.13 -8.86 -2.90
C ARG A 30 -2.52 -9.74 -1.81
N VAL A 31 -1.94 -9.08 -0.81
CA VAL A 31 -1.36 -9.73 0.37
C VAL A 31 -2.04 -9.19 1.64
N PRO A 32 -2.06 -9.96 2.74
CA PRO A 32 -2.51 -9.44 4.02
C PRO A 32 -1.61 -8.31 4.53
N ALA A 33 -2.21 -7.27 5.09
CA ALA A 33 -1.50 -6.16 5.73
C ALA A 33 -2.10 -5.87 7.11
N PHE A 34 -1.25 -5.66 8.10
CA PHE A 34 -1.64 -5.28 9.46
C PHE A 34 -0.91 -4.01 9.89
N VAL A 35 -1.67 -3.09 10.48
CA VAL A 35 -1.14 -1.85 11.05
C VAL A 35 -1.28 -1.91 12.57
N VAL A 36 -0.14 -1.92 13.27
CA VAL A 36 -0.09 -1.95 14.74
C VAL A 36 0.51 -0.64 15.23
N SER A 37 -0.31 0.17 15.89
CA SER A 37 0.07 1.49 16.41
C SER A 37 -0.88 1.92 17.52
N PRO A 38 -0.42 2.72 18.52
CA PRO A 38 -1.32 3.43 19.44
C PRO A 38 -2.34 4.33 18.72
N TYR A 39 -1.99 4.79 17.51
CA TYR A 39 -2.81 5.64 16.66
C TYR A 39 -3.57 4.86 15.58
N ALA A 40 -3.50 3.52 15.58
CA ALA A 40 -4.26 2.72 14.62
C ALA A 40 -5.77 2.83 14.90
N ARG A 41 -6.58 2.87 13.85
CA ARG A 41 -8.03 2.73 13.96
C ARG A 41 -8.36 1.31 14.43
N MET A 42 -8.81 1.18 15.68
CA MET A 42 -9.03 -0.13 16.30
C MET A 42 -10.29 -0.81 15.77
N GLY A 43 -10.26 -2.15 15.69
CA GLY A 43 -11.43 -2.96 15.30
C GLY A 43 -11.94 -2.69 13.88
N THR A 44 -11.12 -2.08 13.02
CA THR A 44 -11.49 -1.68 11.66
C THR A 44 -10.76 -2.57 10.64
N VAL A 45 -11.46 -2.94 9.58
CA VAL A 45 -10.86 -3.47 8.36
C VAL A 45 -10.85 -2.33 7.35
N ASP A 46 -9.65 -1.89 6.97
CA ASP A 46 -9.48 -0.86 5.96
C ASP A 46 -9.61 -1.49 4.55
N HIS A 47 -10.41 -0.86 3.70
CA HIS A 47 -10.65 -1.29 2.32
C HIS A 47 -10.00 -0.37 1.29
N THR A 48 -9.28 0.67 1.74
CA THR A 48 -8.44 1.48 0.86
C THR A 48 -7.38 0.60 0.20
N GLN A 49 -7.14 0.85 -1.08
CA GLN A 49 -6.13 0.13 -1.84
C GLN A 49 -4.75 0.72 -1.57
N TYR A 50 -3.82 -0.12 -1.15
CA TYR A 50 -2.42 0.23 -0.90
C TYR A 50 -1.49 -0.59 -1.79
N ASP A 51 -0.42 0.04 -2.28
CA ASP A 51 0.71 -0.68 -2.87
C ASP A 51 1.85 -0.73 -1.87
N LEU A 52 2.20 -1.91 -1.38
CA LEU A 52 3.12 -2.09 -0.25
C LEU A 52 4.60 -1.95 -0.62
N ASP A 53 4.91 -1.52 -1.85
CA ASP A 53 6.27 -1.15 -2.23
C ASP A 53 6.83 -0.08 -1.26
N PRO A 54 7.88 -0.39 -0.47
CA PRO A 54 8.40 0.54 0.51
C PRO A 54 8.92 1.83 -0.12
N ALA A 55 9.25 1.84 -1.42
CA ALA A 55 9.63 3.06 -2.12
C ALA A 55 8.45 4.06 -2.25
N LEU A 56 7.20 3.58 -2.28
CA LEU A 56 6.01 4.43 -2.32
C LEU A 56 5.76 5.09 -0.95
N HIS A 57 5.88 4.33 0.13
CA HIS A 57 5.62 4.84 1.49
C HIS A 57 6.80 5.61 2.10
N HIS A 58 8.04 5.18 1.85
CA HIS A 58 9.24 5.77 2.45
C HIS A 58 10.01 6.66 1.47
N ARG A 59 9.70 7.96 1.51
CA ARG A 59 10.39 9.01 0.74
C ARG A 59 11.93 8.98 0.81
N PRO A 60 12.60 8.66 1.94
CA PRO A 60 14.06 8.61 2.00
C PRO A 60 14.69 7.51 1.14
N LEU A 61 13.95 6.44 0.82
CA LEU A 61 14.44 5.33 0.02
C LEU A 61 14.24 5.54 -1.50
N ARG A 62 13.63 6.66 -1.90
CA ARG A 62 13.33 6.94 -3.32
C ARG A 62 14.56 7.47 -4.05
N PRO A 63 15.06 6.77 -5.08
CA PRO A 63 16.01 7.34 -6.01
C PRO A 63 15.33 8.50 -6.76
N ALA A 64 15.95 9.69 -6.73
CA ALA A 64 15.41 10.85 -7.44
C ALA A 64 15.29 10.54 -8.95
N GLY A 65 14.10 10.76 -9.51
CA GLY A 65 13.85 10.56 -10.94
C GLY A 65 13.62 9.11 -11.38
N ALA A 66 13.39 8.18 -10.45
CA ALA A 66 12.99 6.81 -10.79
C ALA A 66 11.62 6.80 -11.51
N GLN A 67 11.65 6.72 -12.84
CA GLN A 67 10.47 6.78 -13.70
C GLN A 67 9.42 5.70 -13.37
N GLY A 68 9.87 4.53 -12.88
CA GLY A 68 8.99 3.45 -12.42
C GLY A 68 8.14 3.86 -11.22
N ILE A 69 8.72 4.52 -10.22
CA ILE A 69 8.00 5.02 -9.04
C ILE A 69 7.02 6.11 -9.45
N VAL A 70 7.44 7.05 -10.31
CA VAL A 70 6.57 8.12 -10.82
C VAL A 70 5.38 7.57 -11.61
N ALA A 71 5.57 6.47 -12.36
CA ALA A 71 4.48 5.82 -13.06
C ALA A 71 3.50 5.12 -12.09
N ARG A 72 4.02 4.51 -11.03
CA ARG A 72 3.23 3.85 -9.98
C ARG A 72 2.40 4.84 -9.16
N ASP A 73 3.00 5.96 -8.74
CA ASP A 73 2.34 7.04 -7.98
C ASP A 73 1.08 7.59 -8.69
N LYS A 74 1.00 7.51 -10.02
CA LYS A 74 -0.12 8.04 -10.80
C LYS A 74 -1.41 7.24 -10.65
N VAL A 75 -1.33 5.95 -10.32
CA VAL A 75 -2.50 5.06 -10.36
C VAL A 75 -3.39 5.24 -9.12
N PRO A 76 -2.85 5.23 -7.88
CA PRO A 76 -3.65 5.57 -6.71
C PRO A 76 -4.24 7.00 -6.79
N ALA A 77 -3.43 7.95 -7.29
CA ALA A 77 -3.87 9.33 -7.48
C ALA A 77 -5.04 9.46 -8.47
N ALA A 78 -5.09 8.64 -9.53
CA ALA A 78 -6.21 8.62 -10.47
C ALA A 78 -7.50 8.05 -9.85
N ASN A 79 -7.38 7.17 -8.86
CA ASN A 79 -8.51 6.57 -8.15
C ASN A 79 -8.98 7.40 -6.94
N GLY A 80 -8.26 8.47 -6.58
CA GLY A 80 -8.56 9.29 -5.41
C GLY A 80 -8.24 8.62 -4.07
N GLU A 81 -7.48 7.53 -4.08
CA GLU A 81 -7.13 6.75 -2.90
C GLU A 81 -5.75 7.18 -2.35
N PRO A 82 -5.62 7.43 -1.04
CA PRO A 82 -4.34 7.76 -0.43
C PRO A 82 -3.45 6.51 -0.32
N ASP A 83 -2.28 6.55 -0.96
CA ASP A 83 -1.30 5.44 -1.00
C ASP A 83 -0.21 5.57 0.08
N ASP A 84 -0.57 6.01 1.28
CA ASP A 84 0.40 6.30 2.37
C ASP A 84 -0.04 5.79 3.75
N LEU A 85 -0.97 4.83 3.79
CA LEU A 85 -1.54 4.22 5.01
C LEU A 85 -2.25 5.21 5.96
N THR A 86 -2.43 6.48 5.57
CA THR A 86 -3.05 7.49 6.44
C THR A 86 -4.49 7.16 6.82
N ALA A 87 -5.24 6.46 5.97
CA ALA A 87 -6.61 6.03 6.30
C ALA A 87 -6.67 4.99 7.43
N ALA A 88 -5.58 4.25 7.68
CA ALA A 88 -5.49 3.30 8.79
C ALA A 88 -5.12 3.97 10.13
N ILE A 89 -4.73 5.25 10.12
CA ILE A 89 -4.24 6.00 11.28
C ILE A 89 -5.23 7.10 11.68
N ASP A 90 -5.40 7.28 12.98
CA ASP A 90 -6.12 8.38 13.61
C ASP A 90 -5.15 9.14 14.53
N LEU A 91 -4.66 10.28 14.03
CA LEU A 91 -3.75 11.17 14.75
C LEU A 91 -4.48 12.16 15.66
N THR A 92 -5.81 12.13 15.71
CA THR A 92 -6.60 13.02 16.57
C THR A 92 -6.79 12.50 17.99
N LYS A 93 -6.41 11.23 18.22
CA LYS A 93 -6.33 10.60 19.55
C LYS A 93 -5.20 11.16 20.41
#